data_AF-A0AAV5WVK8-F1
#
_entry.id   AF-A0AAV5WVK8-F1
#
_cell.length_a   1.000
_cell.length_b   1.000
_cell.length_c   1.000
_cell.angle_alpha   90.00
_cell.angle_beta   90.00
_cell.angle_gamma   90.00
#
_symmetry.space_group_name_H-M   'P 1'
#
loop_
_entity.id
_entity.type
_entity.pdbx_description
1 polymer ?
#
loop_
_entity_poly.entity_id
_entity_poly.type
_entity_poly.pdbx_seq_one_letter_code
_entity_poly.pdbx_strand_id
1 'polypeptide(L)'
;GRDNSVNGGIDRHLFVLYVMSKASGNPSPFLDHVMQQEWLLSTSQVPNMTNTTRKEDENPDQSYIGGIFAAVAKTGYGVCYRFAGNHSICVHISSFHSATNTDSDRFRAHLVRALEEMSELFD
;
A
#
# COMPACT_ATOMS: atom_id res chain seq x y z
N GLY A 1 6.17 -7.65 -10.24
CA GLY A 1 5.39 -6.69 -11.05
C GLY A 1 4.41 -7.41 -11.95
N ARG A 2 4.87 -7.95 -13.09
CA ARG A 2 4.00 -8.61 -14.09
C ARG A 2 3.28 -9.87 -13.60
N ASP A 3 3.92 -10.71 -12.79
CA ASP A 3 3.36 -12.01 -12.41
C ASP A 3 2.14 -11.91 -11.46
N ASN A 4 2.10 -10.92 -10.56
CA ASN A 4 0.96 -10.72 -9.66
C ASN A 4 -0.30 -10.24 -10.39
N SER A 5 -0.14 -9.56 -11.53
CA SER A 5 -1.27 -9.07 -12.33
C SER A 5 -1.94 -10.17 -13.17
N VAL A 6 -1.33 -11.37 -13.26
CA VAL A 6 -1.84 -12.53 -14.00
C VAL A 6 -2.00 -13.72 -13.05
N ASN A 7 -2.76 -13.54 -11.96
CA ASN A 7 -3.10 -14.61 -10.99
C ASN A 7 -1.90 -15.32 -10.33
N GLY A 8 -0.70 -14.74 -10.35
CA GLY A 8 0.50 -15.31 -9.72
C GLY A 8 0.61 -15.10 -8.21
N GLY A 9 -0.31 -14.33 -7.61
CA GLY A 9 -0.36 -14.11 -6.16
C GLY A 9 -0.91 -15.34 -5.42
N ILE A 10 -0.35 -15.64 -4.25
CA ILE A 10 -0.72 -16.84 -3.45
C ILE A 10 -1.74 -16.55 -2.35
N ASP A 11 -1.88 -15.29 -1.90
CA ASP A 11 -2.69 -14.92 -0.73
C ASP A 11 -4.15 -15.35 -0.87
N ARG A 12 -4.75 -15.11 -2.04
CA ARG A 12 -6.14 -15.51 -2.31
C ARG A 12 -6.31 -17.02 -2.35
N HIS A 13 -5.34 -17.76 -2.89
CA HIS A 13 -5.36 -19.22 -2.90
C HIS A 13 -5.26 -19.79 -1.47
N LEU A 14 -4.34 -19.26 -0.66
CA LEU A 14 -4.16 -19.64 0.75
C LEU A 14 -5.40 -19.30 1.58
N PHE A 15 -6.04 -18.16 1.34
CA PHE A 15 -7.29 -17.79 1.98
C PHE A 15 -8.43 -18.77 1.65
N VAL A 16 -8.60 -19.14 0.37
CA VAL A 16 -9.63 -20.12 -0.03
C VAL A 16 -9.36 -21.49 0.62
N LEU A 17 -8.10 -21.96 0.60
CA LEU A 17 -7.72 -23.21 1.28
C LEU A 17 -8.02 -23.16 2.77
N TYR A 18 -7.75 -22.02 3.43
CA TYR A 18 -8.07 -21.83 4.85
C TYR A 18 -9.58 -21.95 5.10
N VAL A 19 -10.41 -21.22 4.34
CA VAL A 19 -11.87 -21.27 4.46
C VAL A 19 -12.40 -22.68 4.24
N MET A 20 -11.91 -23.38 3.20
CA MET A 20 -12.29 -24.77 2.93
C MET A 20 -11.86 -25.73 4.05
N SER A 21 -10.64 -25.57 4.59
CA SER A 21 -10.15 -26.42 5.69
C SER A 21 -11.03 -26.33 6.94
N LYS A 22 -11.52 -25.12 7.26
CA LYS A 22 -12.46 -24.89 8.37
C LYS A 22 -13.84 -25.46 8.05
N ALA A 23 -14.34 -25.27 6.84
CA ALA A 23 -15.66 -25.78 6.42
C ALA A 23 -15.72 -27.33 6.37
N SER A 24 -14.64 -27.98 5.95
CA SER A 24 -14.54 -29.46 5.90
C SER A 24 -14.17 -30.10 7.24
N GLY A 25 -13.98 -29.32 8.31
CA GLY A 25 -13.61 -29.85 9.63
C GLY A 25 -12.18 -30.40 9.75
N ASN A 26 -11.30 -30.05 8.79
CA ASN A 26 -9.90 -30.48 8.74
C ASN A 26 -8.98 -29.27 8.92
N PRO A 27 -8.87 -28.69 10.13
CA PRO A 27 -8.04 -27.52 10.36
C PRO A 27 -6.56 -27.81 10.09
N SER A 28 -5.87 -26.86 9.48
CA SER A 28 -4.44 -26.95 9.18
C SER A 28 -3.65 -25.95 10.02
N PRO A 29 -2.71 -26.41 10.88
CA PRO A 29 -1.85 -25.52 11.66
C PRO A 29 -1.05 -24.54 10.78
N PHE A 30 -0.68 -24.96 9.57
CA PHE A 30 -0.02 -24.10 8.60
C PHE A 30 -0.93 -22.96 8.13
N LEU A 31 -2.17 -23.28 7.72
CA LEU A 31 -3.10 -22.25 7.24
C LEU A 31 -3.51 -21.30 8.37
N ASP A 32 -3.66 -21.81 9.60
CA ASP A 32 -3.92 -20.99 10.78
C ASP A 32 -2.78 -19.99 11.04
N HIS A 33 -1.52 -20.43 10.96
CA HIS A 33 -0.36 -19.57 11.14
C HIS A 33 -0.24 -18.49 10.06
N VAL A 34 -0.46 -18.86 8.80
CA VAL A 34 -0.38 -17.91 7.68
C VAL A 34 -1.47 -16.85 7.78
N MET A 35 -2.71 -17.22 8.14
CA MET A 35 -3.80 -16.24 8.28
C MET A 35 -3.64 -15.30 9.48
N GLN A 36 -2.79 -15.62 10.45
CA GLN A 36 -2.48 -14.76 11.60
C GLN A 36 -1.42 -13.69 11.30
N GLN A 37 -0.75 -13.75 10.15
CA GLN A 37 0.28 -12.77 9.81
C GLN A 37 -0.34 -11.39 9.58
N GLU A 38 0.18 -10.39 10.30
CA GLU A 38 -0.26 -9.00 10.15
C GLU A 38 0.50 -8.30 9.02
N TRP A 39 -0.23 -7.55 8.21
CA TRP A 39 0.35 -6.70 7.17
C TRP A 39 0.80 -5.37 7.78
N LEU A 40 2.04 -5.34 8.28
CA LEU A 40 2.62 -4.14 8.92
C LEU A 40 2.80 -2.96 7.95
N LEU A 41 2.85 -3.22 6.65
CA LEU A 41 2.83 -2.19 5.63
C LEU A 41 1.81 -2.58 4.57
N SER A 42 0.72 -1.82 4.48
CA SER A 42 -0.27 -1.96 3.43
C SER A 42 -0.15 -0.79 2.47
N THR A 43 0.01 -1.06 1.17
CA THR A 43 0.22 -0.03 0.15
C THR A 43 -0.76 -0.17 -1.00
N SER A 44 -1.25 0.95 -1.55
CA SER A 44 -1.92 0.95 -2.84
C SER A 44 -1.56 2.17 -3.69
N GLN A 45 -1.55 1.96 -5.00
CA GLN A 45 -1.51 3.04 -5.96
C GLN A 45 -2.96 3.43 -6.32
N VAL A 46 -3.29 4.71 -6.17
CA VAL A 46 -4.61 5.22 -6.56
C VAL A 46 -4.62 5.43 -8.08
N PRO A 47 -5.58 4.86 -8.82
CA PRO A 47 -5.67 5.09 -10.27
C PRO A 47 -6.16 6.51 -10.56
N ASN A 48 -5.89 7.00 -11.77
CA ASN A 48 -6.44 8.27 -12.24
C ASN A 48 -7.94 8.11 -12.54
N MET A 49 -8.78 8.68 -11.67
CA MET A 49 -10.23 8.44 -11.66
C MET A 49 -11.04 9.43 -12.53
N THR A 50 -10.50 10.60 -12.86
CA THR A 50 -11.25 11.69 -13.51
C THR A 50 -10.51 12.28 -14.72
N ASN A 51 -11.23 13.01 -15.57
CA ASN A 51 -10.61 13.78 -16.65
C ASN A 51 -9.69 14.89 -16.12
N THR A 52 -9.95 15.40 -14.92
CA THR A 52 -9.08 16.37 -14.24
C THR A 52 -7.71 15.74 -13.93
N THR A 53 -7.68 14.49 -13.44
CA THR A 53 -6.42 13.74 -13.23
C THR A 53 -5.67 13.40 -14.53
N ARG A 54 -6.22 13.69 -15.72
CA ARG A 54 -5.54 13.49 -17.02
C ARG A 54 -4.85 14.76 -17.55
N LYS A 55 -5.14 15.93 -16.96
CA LYS A 55 -4.65 17.24 -17.41
C LYS A 55 -3.81 17.94 -16.33
N GLU A 56 -3.17 17.15 -15.47
CA GLU A 56 -2.43 17.66 -14.31
C GLU A 56 -1.15 18.40 -14.69
N ASP A 57 -0.54 18.04 -15.82
CA ASP A 57 0.59 18.81 -16.37
C ASP A 57 0.17 20.21 -16.86
N GLU A 58 -1.10 20.39 -17.27
CA GLU A 58 -1.65 21.70 -17.68
C GLU A 58 -2.06 22.55 -16.46
N ASN A 59 -2.51 21.92 -15.36
CA ASN A 59 -2.98 22.60 -14.16
C ASN A 59 -2.47 21.89 -12.89
N PRO A 60 -1.18 22.04 -12.53
CA PRO A 60 -0.56 21.31 -11.43
C PRO A 60 -1.25 21.50 -10.08
N ASP A 61 -1.82 22.68 -9.84
CA ASP A 61 -2.53 23.05 -8.61
C ASP A 61 -3.83 22.27 -8.40
N GLN A 62 -4.34 21.59 -9.42
CA GLN A 62 -5.54 20.75 -9.34
C GLN A 62 -5.23 19.30 -8.98
N SER A 63 -3.96 18.95 -8.75
CA SER A 63 -3.54 17.61 -8.38
C SER A 63 -4.00 17.23 -6.97
N TYR A 64 -4.58 16.04 -6.83
CA TYR A 64 -5.07 15.51 -5.55
C TYR A 64 -4.88 14.00 -5.45
N ILE A 65 -4.89 13.41 -4.25
CA ILE A 65 -4.54 11.99 -4.08
C ILE A 65 -5.60 11.01 -4.62
N GLY A 66 -6.88 11.41 -4.63
CA GLY A 66 -8.00 10.62 -5.14
C GLY A 66 -8.53 9.50 -4.21
N GLY A 67 -7.71 8.99 -3.29
CA GLY A 67 -8.12 7.95 -2.33
C GLY A 67 -7.12 7.76 -1.19
N ILE A 68 -7.62 7.33 -0.03
CA ILE A 68 -6.83 7.07 1.18
C ILE A 68 -7.38 5.84 1.93
N PHE A 69 -6.53 5.16 2.70
CA PHE A 69 -6.94 4.16 3.70
C PHE A 69 -6.03 4.22 4.93
N ALA A 70 -6.52 3.71 6.06
CA ALA A 70 -5.80 3.64 7.32
C ALA A 70 -4.97 2.35 7.45
N ALA A 71 -3.95 2.33 8.31
CA ALA A 71 -3.19 1.12 8.61
C ALA A 71 -4.11 -0.07 8.97
N VAL A 72 -3.82 -1.23 8.37
CA VAL A 72 -4.61 -2.47 8.59
C VAL A 72 -4.16 -3.23 9.85
N ALA A 73 -2.91 -3.04 10.26
CA ALA A 73 -2.34 -3.56 11.49
C ALA A 73 -2.19 -2.43 12.51
N LYS A 74 -2.43 -2.72 13.80
CA LYS A 74 -2.36 -1.71 14.88
C LYS A 74 -0.96 -1.10 15.03
N THR A 75 0.07 -1.88 14.71
CA THR A 75 1.48 -1.52 14.80
C THR A 75 2.11 -1.28 13.44
N GLY A 76 1.29 -1.05 12.40
CA GLY A 76 1.71 -0.90 11.01
C GLY A 76 1.38 0.46 10.39
N TYR A 77 1.59 0.54 9.08
CA TYR A 77 1.33 1.71 8.25
C TYR A 77 0.36 1.39 7.10
N GLY A 78 -0.47 2.36 6.76
CA GLY A 78 -1.23 2.39 5.51
C GLY A 78 -0.71 3.51 4.61
N VAL A 79 -0.27 3.17 3.40
CA VAL A 79 0.33 4.12 2.45
C VAL A 79 -0.43 4.10 1.13
N CYS A 80 -1.03 5.23 0.77
CA CYS A 80 -1.59 5.47 -0.56
C CYS A 80 -0.69 6.42 -1.32
N TYR A 81 -0.46 6.14 -2.60
CA TYR A 81 0.28 7.07 -3.46
C TYR A 81 -0.30 7.16 -4.87
N ARG A 82 0.01 8.26 -5.54
CA ARG A 82 -0.34 8.51 -6.94
C ARG A 82 0.71 9.39 -7.59
N PHE A 83 1.07 9.07 -8.82
CA PHE A 83 1.85 9.95 -9.68
C PHE A 83 0.91 10.98 -10.30
N ALA A 84 1.12 12.25 -9.95
CA ALA A 84 0.32 13.37 -10.41
C ALA A 84 1.10 14.14 -11.47
N GLY A 85 0.72 13.92 -12.73
CA GLY A 85 1.48 14.35 -13.90
C GLY A 85 2.95 13.92 -13.86
N ASN A 86 3.82 14.71 -14.49
CA ASN A 86 5.27 14.56 -14.48
C ASN A 86 5.95 15.45 -13.43
N HIS A 87 5.19 16.02 -12.48
CA HIS A 87 5.67 17.05 -11.58
C HIS A 87 5.62 16.66 -10.10
N SER A 88 4.78 15.69 -9.71
CA SER A 88 4.64 15.36 -8.28
C SER A 88 4.18 13.93 -8.01
N ILE A 89 4.46 13.48 -6.80
CA ILE A 89 3.95 12.23 -6.24
C ILE A 89 3.10 12.61 -5.03
N CYS A 90 1.79 12.38 -5.10
CA CYS A 90 0.90 12.54 -3.96
C CYS A 90 1.01 11.29 -3.07
N VAL A 91 1.28 11.46 -1.78
CA VAL A 91 1.39 10.34 -0.83
C VAL A 91 0.60 10.66 0.44
N HIS A 92 -0.18 9.70 0.92
CA HIS A 92 -0.83 9.72 2.23
C HIS A 92 -0.32 8.55 3.06
N ILE A 93 0.16 8.85 4.27
CA ILE A 93 0.71 7.87 5.21
C ILE A 93 -0.11 7.92 6.49
N SER A 94 -0.61 6.77 6.92
CA SER A 94 -1.38 6.60 8.15
C SER A 94 -0.70 5.61 9.08
N SER A 95 -0.74 5.90 10.38
CA SER A 95 -0.39 5.00 11.47
C SER A 95 -1.26 5.31 12.69
N PHE A 96 -1.25 4.42 13.68
CA PHE A 96 -1.99 4.64 14.92
C PHE A 96 -1.10 5.36 15.94
N HIS A 97 -1.60 6.46 16.52
CA HIS A 97 -0.91 7.18 17.61
C HIS A 97 -0.64 6.31 18.84
N SER A 98 -1.45 5.26 19.06
CA SER A 98 -1.26 4.32 20.16
C SER A 98 -0.06 3.38 19.99
N ALA A 99 0.50 3.28 18.79
CA ALA A 99 1.60 2.38 18.48
C ALA A 99 2.94 3.13 18.48
N THR A 100 3.72 2.93 19.55
CA THR A 100 5.03 3.60 19.77
C THR A 100 6.09 3.26 18.74
N ASN A 101 5.93 2.15 18.02
CA ASN A 101 6.84 1.75 16.95
C ASN A 101 6.57 2.47 15.62
N THR A 102 5.44 3.19 15.49
CA THR A 102 5.03 3.85 14.25
C THR A 102 4.91 5.37 14.36
N ASP A 103 5.25 6.07 13.28
CA ASP A 103 5.14 7.53 13.18
C ASP A 103 5.04 7.93 11.70
N SER A 104 3.89 8.47 11.29
CA SER A 104 3.64 8.86 9.89
C SER A 104 4.59 9.96 9.40
N ASP A 105 4.94 10.93 10.25
CA ASP A 105 5.79 12.05 9.87
C ASP A 105 7.24 11.59 9.71
N ARG A 106 7.71 10.72 10.61
CA ARG A 106 9.02 10.07 10.48
C ARG A 106 9.09 9.19 9.23
N PHE A 107 8.04 8.40 8.95
CA PHE A 107 7.98 7.61 7.72
C PHE A 107 8.04 8.49 6.48
N ARG A 108 7.30 9.62 6.46
CA ARG A 108 7.35 10.60 5.37
C ARG A 108 8.76 11.12 5.14
N ALA A 109 9.46 11.51 6.21
CA ALA A 109 10.83 12.00 6.11
C ALA A 109 11.78 10.95 5.50
N HIS A 110 11.65 9.69 5.91
CA HIS A 110 12.42 8.59 5.31
C HIS A 110 12.05 8.31 3.86
N LEU A 111 10.77 8.39 3.50
CA LEU A 111 10.32 8.19 2.13
C LEU A 111 10.88 9.27 1.19
N VAL A 112 10.83 10.54 1.60
CA VAL A 112 11.39 11.65 0.81
C VAL A 112 12.89 11.44 0.60
N ARG A 113 13.63 11.15 1.66
CA ARG A 113 15.07 10.88 1.56
C ARG A 113 15.38 9.71 0.63
N ALA A 114 14.65 8.60 0.75
CA ALA A 114 14.86 7.44 -0.11
C ALA A 114 14.59 7.76 -1.59
N LEU A 115 13.61 8.61 -1.89
CA LEU A 115 13.33 9.06 -3.26
C LEU A 115 14.43 9.98 -3.79
N GLU A 116 14.95 10.90 -2.97
CA GLU A 116 16.09 11.76 -3.31
C GLU A 116 17.35 10.93 -3.58
N GLU A 117 17.71 10.02 -2.66
CA GLU A 117 18.84 9.09 -2.82
C GLU A 117 18.70 8.23 -4.07
N MET A 118 17.49 7.75 -4.39
CA MET A 118 17.26 7.01 -5.64
C MET A 118 17.44 7.91 -6.87
N SER A 119 17.04 9.18 -6.83
CA SER A 119 17.26 10.12 -7.95
C SER A 119 18.75 10.32 -8.22
N GLU A 120 19.54 10.54 -7.16
CA GLU A 120 20.99 10.75 -7.25
C GLU A 120 21.75 9.55 -7.85
N LEU A 121 21.17 8.34 -7.81
CA LEU A 121 21.76 7.15 -8.43
C LEU A 121 21.62 7.10 -9.96
N PHE A 122 20.69 7.87 -10.53
CA PHE A 122 20.40 7.88 -11.97
C PHE A 122 20.78 9.20 -12.65
N ASP A 123 21.27 10.18 -11.89
CA ASP A 123 21.92 11.41 -12.39
C ASP A 123 23.40 11.17 -12.72
#